data_AF-A0A7K1DHY7-F1
#
_entry.id   AF-A0A7K1DHY7-F1
#
_cell.length_a   1.000
_cell.length_b   1.000
_cell.length_c   1.000
_cell.angle_alpha   90.00
_cell.angle_beta   90.00
_cell.angle_gamma   90.00
#
_symmetry.space_group_name_H-M   'P 1'
#
loop_
_entity.id
_entity.type
_entity.pdbx_description
1 polymer ?
#
loop_
_entity_poly.entity_id
_entity_poly.type
_entity_poly.pdbx_seq_one_letter_code
_entity_poly.pdbx_strand_id
1 'polypeptide(L)'
;MFFWFIATSIWSVWFVFRDPKFDYRVLAIAALIPDLVDGLLLAFGASRNVMHSVVTSIVVLFTIMIATAGRRPIRQRLLAIPIGLFMHLIYDGAFAATKTFWWPLTGTVVDDKSLPSIKRGLVNLPLELFG
;
A
#
# COMPACT_ATOMS: atom_id res chain seq x y z
N MET A 1 6.98 -2.83 -10.33
CA MET A 1 7.37 -1.42 -10.19
C MET A 1 7.90 -1.18 -8.77
N PHE A 2 8.52 -2.19 -8.16
CA PHE A 2 8.86 -2.26 -6.75
C PHE A 2 9.78 -1.12 -6.30
N PHE A 3 10.91 -0.94 -6.99
CA PHE A 3 11.85 0.15 -6.67
C PHE A 3 11.23 1.52 -6.94
N TRP A 4 10.43 1.62 -8.00
CA TRP A 4 9.74 2.83 -8.37
C TRP A 4 8.73 3.26 -7.30
N PHE A 5 7.90 2.35 -6.77
CA PHE A 5 6.96 2.61 -5.67
C PHE A 5 7.66 3.15 -4.43
N ILE A 6 8.78 2.54 -4.04
CA ILE A 6 9.57 2.98 -2.88
C ILE A 6 10.11 4.39 -3.13
N ALA A 7 10.76 4.60 -4.28
CA ALA A 7 11.39 5.86 -4.63
C ALA A 7 10.36 7.00 -4.71
N THR A 8 9.26 6.81 -5.44
CA THR A 8 8.23 7.83 -5.61
C THR A 8 7.47 8.10 -4.32
N SER A 9 7.17 7.08 -3.51
CA SER A 9 6.54 7.28 -2.21
C SER A 9 7.42 8.07 -1.26
N ILE A 10 8.71 7.70 -1.14
CA ILE A 10 9.67 8.44 -0.32
C ILE A 10 9.79 9.88 -0.82
N TRP A 11 9.94 10.07 -2.12
CA TRP A 11 10.14 11.40 -2.71
C TRP A 11 8.93 12.31 -2.50
N SER A 12 7.71 11.82 -2.72
CA SER A 12 6.48 12.58 -2.47
C SER A 12 6.31 12.95 -1.00
N VAL A 13 6.51 12.00 -0.09
CA VAL A 13 6.37 12.26 1.35
C VAL A 13 7.46 13.23 1.82
N TRP A 14 8.70 13.04 1.38
CA TRP A 14 9.80 13.95 1.68
C TRP A 14 9.51 15.37 1.18
N PHE A 15 9.03 15.51 -0.05
CA PHE A 15 8.71 16.80 -0.65
C PHE A 15 7.60 17.55 0.11
N VAL A 16 6.56 16.83 0.54
CA VAL A 16 5.37 17.38 1.19
C VAL A 16 5.59 17.64 2.68
N PHE A 17 6.05 16.66 3.44
CA PHE A 17 6.10 16.75 4.90
C PHE A 17 7.35 17.46 5.41
N ARG A 18 8.50 17.27 4.74
CA ARG A 18 9.81 17.84 5.11
C ARG A 18 10.15 17.68 6.60
N ASP A 19 9.62 16.64 7.25
CA ASP A 19 9.81 16.39 8.68
C ASP A 19 11.02 15.46 8.88
N PRO A 20 12.08 15.91 9.57
CA PRO A 20 13.26 15.07 9.85
C PRO A 20 12.97 13.93 10.83
N LYS A 21 11.87 13.97 11.57
CA LYS A 21 11.47 12.90 12.51
C LYS A 21 10.64 11.80 11.85
N PHE A 22 10.27 11.97 10.58
CA PHE A 22 9.47 10.99 9.87
C PHE A 22 10.28 9.72 9.55
N ASP A 23 9.72 8.55 9.84
CA ASP A 23 10.39 7.27 9.62
C ASP A 23 10.14 6.76 8.19
N TYR A 24 11.01 7.18 7.25
CA TYR A 24 10.95 6.77 5.85
C TYR A 24 11.13 5.26 5.64
N ARG A 25 11.73 4.55 6.61
CA ARG A 25 11.89 3.08 6.51
C ARG A 25 10.54 2.40 6.65
N VAL A 26 9.73 2.85 7.61
CA VAL A 26 8.37 2.33 7.81
C VAL A 26 7.49 2.65 6.61
N LEU A 27 7.62 3.85 6.04
CA LEU A 27 6.92 4.22 4.81
C LEU A 27 7.27 3.29 3.64
N ALA A 28 8.57 3.05 3.41
CA ALA A 28 9.03 2.18 2.33
C ALA A 28 8.48 0.76 2.47
N ILE A 29 8.50 0.20 3.69
CA ILE A 29 7.92 -1.11 3.96
C ILE A 29 6.40 -1.07 3.72
N ALA A 30 5.71 -0.07 4.25
CA ALA A 30 4.26 0.04 4.15
C ALA A 30 3.77 0.21 2.71
N ALA A 31 4.51 0.91 1.87
CA ALA A 31 4.23 1.06 0.45
C ALA A 31 4.37 -0.26 -0.33
N LEU A 32 4.96 -1.31 0.25
CA LEU A 32 5.08 -2.64 -0.36
C LEU A 32 4.12 -3.67 0.25
N ILE A 33 3.48 -3.34 1.37
CA ILE A 33 2.58 -4.25 2.07
C ILE A 33 1.45 -4.75 1.17
N PRO A 34 0.76 -3.92 0.36
CA PRO A 34 -0.37 -4.41 -0.43
C PRO A 34 0.04 -5.52 -1.42
N ASP A 35 1.14 -5.33 -2.14
CA ASP A 35 1.69 -6.34 -3.06
C ASP A 35 2.14 -7.61 -2.32
N LEU A 36 2.80 -7.48 -1.17
CA LEU A 36 3.26 -8.62 -0.37
C LEU A 36 2.11 -9.44 0.19
N VAL A 37 1.08 -8.77 0.71
CA VAL A 37 -0.09 -9.40 1.31
C VAL A 37 -0.93 -10.07 0.23
N ASP A 38 -1.18 -9.41 -0.89
CA ASP A 38 -1.96 -10.01 -1.99
C ASP A 38 -1.19 -11.18 -2.62
N GLY A 39 0.13 -11.09 -2.77
CA GLY A 39 0.97 -12.21 -3.21
C GLY A 39 0.93 -13.41 -2.26
N LEU A 40 0.92 -13.17 -0.94
CA LEU A 40 0.78 -14.22 0.07
C LEU A 40 -0.62 -14.84 0.04
N LEU A 41 -1.68 -14.03 0.00
CA LEU A 41 -3.06 -14.51 -0.08
C LEU A 41 -3.33 -15.33 -1.35
N LEU A 42 -2.73 -14.92 -2.48
CA LEU A 42 -2.78 -15.69 -3.72
C LEU A 42 -2.17 -17.09 -3.56
N ALA A 43 -1.05 -17.19 -2.84
CA ALA A 43 -0.42 -18.49 -2.53
C ALA A 43 -1.29 -19.39 -1.65
N PHE A 44 -2.16 -18.80 -0.82
CA PHE A 44 -3.17 -19.52 -0.03
C PHE A 44 -4.52 -19.72 -0.76
N GLY A 45 -4.60 -19.41 -2.07
CA GLY A 45 -5.81 -19.58 -2.87
C GLY A 45 -6.93 -18.57 -2.56
N ALA A 46 -6.65 -17.56 -1.76
CA ALA A 46 -7.57 -16.48 -1.47
C ALA A 46 -7.33 -15.32 -2.45
N SER A 47 -7.89 -15.41 -3.66
CA SER A 47 -7.92 -14.25 -4.59
C SER A 47 -8.84 -13.18 -4.01
N ARG A 48 -8.26 -12.19 -3.35
CA ARG A 48 -8.98 -11.00 -2.91
C ARG A 48 -7.96 -9.88 -2.78
N ASN A 49 -7.91 -9.00 -3.79
CA ASN A 49 -7.12 -7.76 -3.83
C ASN A 49 -7.63 -6.75 -2.79
N VAL A 50 -7.74 -7.18 -1.53
CA VAL A 50 -8.39 -6.47 -0.43
C VAL A 50 -7.53 -5.32 0.03
N MET A 51 -6.21 -5.44 -0.08
CA MET A 51 -5.28 -4.37 0.29
C MET A 51 -5.28 -3.20 -0.70
N HIS A 52 -5.80 -3.40 -1.92
CA HIS A 52 -5.98 -2.36 -2.94
C HIS A 52 -7.31 -1.59 -2.79
N SER A 53 -8.03 -1.78 -1.68
CA SER A 53 -9.21 -0.99 -1.33
C SER A 53 -8.85 0.21 -0.47
N VAL A 54 -9.44 1.36 -0.78
CA VAL A 54 -9.32 2.57 0.05
C VAL A 54 -9.94 2.36 1.43
N VAL A 55 -10.99 1.55 1.51
CA VAL A 55 -11.68 1.24 2.76
C VAL A 55 -10.73 0.48 3.69
N THR A 56 -9.95 -0.46 3.16
CA THR A 56 -8.94 -1.19 3.94
C THR A 56 -7.88 -0.25 4.49
N SER A 57 -7.38 0.68 3.68
CA SER A 57 -6.40 1.69 4.13
C SER A 57 -6.99 2.60 5.22
N ILE A 58 -8.26 3.00 5.10
CA ILE A 58 -8.97 3.80 6.11
C ILE A 58 -9.16 3.00 7.40
N VAL A 59 -9.53 1.73 7.32
CA VAL A 59 -9.68 0.86 8.50
C VAL A 59 -8.34 0.72 9.21
N VAL A 60 -7.24 0.47 8.49
CA VAL A 60 -5.89 0.40 9.09
C VAL A 60 -5.53 1.71 9.79
N LEU A 61 -5.81 2.86 9.17
CA LEU A 61 -5.62 4.16 9.80
C LEU A 61 -6.42 4.28 11.10
N PHE A 62 -7.72 3.96 11.06
CA PHE A 62 -8.59 4.01 12.25
C PHE A 62 -8.09 3.07 13.35
N THR A 63 -7.71 1.83 13.02
CA THR A 63 -7.16 0.86 13.96
C THR A 63 -5.90 1.39 14.63
N ILE A 64 -4.98 1.99 13.88
CA ILE A 64 -3.76 2.60 14.43
C ILE A 64 -4.11 3.77 15.35
N MET A 65 -5.04 4.63 14.94
CA MET A 65 -5.46 5.79 15.74
C MET A 65 -6.09 5.37 17.08
N ILE A 66 -6.92 4.33 17.07
CA ILE A 66 -7.54 3.77 18.28
C ILE A 66 -6.49 3.09 19.16
N ALA A 67 -5.65 2.22 18.58
CA ALA A 67 -4.63 1.47 19.32
C ALA A 67 -3.55 2.36 19.95
N THR A 68 -3.30 3.53 19.36
CA THR A 68 -2.32 4.52 19.84
C THR A 68 -2.92 5.68 20.60
N ALA A 69 -4.20 5.60 20.99
CA ALA A 69 -4.86 6.61 21.80
C ALA A 69 -4.03 6.94 23.05
N GLY A 70 -3.75 8.23 23.27
CA GLY A 70 -2.93 8.72 24.38
C GLY A 70 -1.41 8.62 24.21
N ARG A 71 -0.88 7.93 23.18
CA ARG A 71 0.57 7.75 22.96
C ARG A 71 1.09 8.52 21.73
N ARG A 72 1.26 9.85 21.88
CA ARG A 72 1.70 10.76 20.79
C ARG A 72 2.94 10.31 19.99
N PRO A 73 4.08 9.90 20.60
CA PRO A 73 5.28 9.56 19.83
C PRO A 73 5.12 8.27 19.01
N ILE A 74 4.45 7.25 19.55
CA ILE A 74 4.18 6.00 18.84
C ILE A 74 3.24 6.25 17.65
N ARG A 75 2.21 7.08 17.86
CA ARG A 75 1.28 7.46 16.81
C ARG A 75 1.99 8.13 15.63
N GLN A 76 2.90 9.08 15.91
CA GLN A 76 3.68 9.75 14.85
C GLN A 76 4.46 8.75 13.99
N ARG A 77 5.06 7.73 14.60
CA ARG A 77 5.79 6.70 13.87
C ARG A 77 4.89 5.77 13.08
N LEU A 78 3.78 5.32 13.68
CA LEU A 78 2.87 4.37 13.03
C LEU A 78 2.03 5.00 11.91
N LEU A 79 1.86 6.34 11.88
CA LEU A 79 1.19 7.04 10.79
C LEU A 79 1.92 6.89 9.44
N ALA A 80 3.22 6.58 9.43
CA ALA A 80 3.93 6.24 8.20
C ALA A 80 3.34 5.01 7.49
N ILE A 81 2.66 4.11 8.23
CA ILE A 81 2.02 2.92 7.66
C ILE A 81 0.82 3.29 6.79
N PRO A 82 -0.25 3.94 7.30
CA PRO A 82 -1.35 4.41 6.47
C PRO A 82 -0.91 5.29 5.31
N ILE A 83 0.07 6.17 5.52
CA ILE A 83 0.59 7.03 4.46
C ILE A 83 1.20 6.18 3.33
N GLY A 84 1.99 5.16 3.67
CA GLY A 84 2.55 4.24 2.68
C GLY A 84 1.48 3.46 1.92
N LEU A 85 0.43 3.00 2.61
CA LEU A 85 -0.70 2.33 1.97
C LEU A 85 -1.43 3.27 0.99
N PHE A 86 -1.72 4.51 1.38
CA PHE A 86 -2.36 5.48 0.47
C PHE A 86 -1.48 5.82 -0.74
N MET A 87 -0.16 5.96 -0.54
CA MET A 87 0.76 6.18 -1.65
C MET A 87 0.76 5.00 -2.62
N HIS A 88 0.71 3.77 -2.11
CA HIS A 88 0.58 2.59 -2.94
C HIS A 88 -0.69 2.66 -3.81
N LEU A 89 -1.86 2.96 -3.22
CA LEU A 89 -3.15 3.08 -3.93
C LEU A 89 -3.19 4.20 -5.00
N ILE A 90 -2.34 5.22 -4.87
CA ILE A 90 -2.24 6.29 -5.86
C ILE A 90 -1.40 5.82 -7.04
N TYR A 91 -0.27 5.17 -6.76
CA TYR A 91 0.70 4.78 -7.78
C TYR A 91 0.35 3.47 -8.50
N ASP A 92 -0.40 2.58 -7.86
CA ASP A 92 -0.96 1.37 -8.48
C ASP A 92 -2.17 1.68 -9.38
N GLY A 93 -2.71 2.90 -9.30
CA GLY A 93 -3.91 3.29 -10.03
C GLY A 93 -5.17 2.57 -9.56
N ALA A 94 -5.27 2.15 -8.29
CA ALA A 94 -6.38 1.36 -7.74
C ALA A 94 -7.74 2.03 -7.99
N PHE A 95 -7.77 3.36 -8.06
CA PHE A 95 -8.96 4.15 -8.40
C PHE A 95 -9.55 3.82 -9.80
N ALA A 96 -8.76 3.27 -10.72
CA ALA A 96 -9.23 2.82 -12.03
C ALA A 96 -10.13 1.57 -11.93
N ALA A 97 -10.02 0.80 -10.84
CA ALA A 97 -10.85 -0.37 -10.57
C ALA A 97 -11.89 -0.04 -9.48
N THR A 98 -12.92 0.73 -9.84
CA THR A 98 -13.91 1.28 -8.89
C THR A 98 -14.53 0.24 -7.93
N LYS A 99 -14.80 -0.99 -8.40
CA LYS A 99 -15.35 -2.06 -7.55
C LYS A 99 -14.35 -2.54 -6.49
N THR A 100 -13.08 -2.70 -6.86
CA THR A 100 -12.01 -3.10 -5.93
C THR A 100 -11.67 -1.96 -4.99
N PHE A 101 -11.59 -0.73 -5.51
CA PHE A 101 -11.27 0.47 -4.75
C PHE A 101 -12.24 0.72 -3.58
N TRP A 102 -13.54 0.50 -3.81
CA TRP A 102 -14.59 0.69 -2.80
C TRP A 102 -14.98 -0.58 -2.04
N TRP A 103 -14.28 -1.71 -2.24
CA TRP A 103 -14.58 -2.94 -1.52
C TRP A 103 -14.46 -2.72 0.00
N PRO A 104 -15.37 -3.20 0.86
CA PRO A 104 -16.52 -4.08 0.60
C PRO A 104 -17.84 -3.34 0.32
N LEU A 105 -17.84 -2.00 0.23
CA LEU A 105 -19.07 -1.18 0.13
C LEU A 105 -19.82 -1.38 -1.20
N THR A 106 -19.12 -1.76 -2.27
CA THR A 106 -19.72 -2.00 -3.61
C THR A 106 -20.00 -3.47 -3.93
N GLY A 107 -19.82 -4.37 -2.95
CA GLY A 107 -20.05 -5.81 -3.07
C GLY A 107 -18.86 -6.64 -2.58
N THR A 108 -19.07 -7.96 -2.44
CA THR A 108 -18.06 -8.91 -1.94
C THR A 108 -17.20 -9.55 -3.04
N VAL A 109 -17.52 -9.27 -4.30
CA VAL A 109 -16.82 -9.77 -5.49
C VAL A 109 -15.79 -8.73 -5.93
N VAL A 110 -14.52 -9.05 -5.69
CA VAL A 110 -13.38 -8.29 -6.20
C VAL A 110 -13.16 -8.69 -7.66
N ASP A 111 -12.92 -7.72 -8.55
CA ASP A 111 -12.66 -8.01 -9.96
C ASP A 111 -11.31 -8.76 -10.07
N ASP A 112 -11.34 -9.96 -10.66
CA ASP A 112 -10.23 -10.93 -10.72
C ASP A 112 -9.17 -10.52 -11.76
N LYS A 113 -8.97 -9.21 -11.93
CA LYS A 113 -7.89 -8.67 -12.76
C LYS A 113 -6.58 -8.91 -12.01
N SER A 114 -5.96 -10.05 -12.29
CA SER A 114 -4.61 -10.37 -11.85
C SER A 114 -3.70 -9.18 -12.12
N LEU A 115 -3.10 -8.63 -11.07
CA LEU A 115 -2.20 -7.49 -11.14
C LEU A 115 -1.07 -7.81 -12.15
N PRO A 116 -0.77 -6.92 -13.12
CA PRO A 116 0.29 -7.14 -14.11
C PRO A 116 1.68 -7.38 -13.50
N SER A 117 1.90 -6.91 -12.26
CA SER A 117 3.12 -7.14 -11.47
C SER A 117 3.33 -8.60 -11.10
N ILE A 118 2.25 -9.31 -10.72
CA ILE A 118 2.29 -10.73 -10.35
C ILE A 118 2.47 -11.59 -11.60
N LYS A 119 1.81 -11.23 -12.71
CA LYS A 119 1.91 -11.97 -13.98
C LYS A 119 3.31 -11.89 -14.64
N ARG A 120 4.11 -10.86 -14.32
CA ARG A 120 5.47 -10.66 -14.87
C ARG A 120 6.60 -11.23 -13.99
N GLY A 121 6.34 -11.53 -12.72
CA GLY A 121 7.27 -12.22 -11.82
C GLY A 121 8.57 -11.45 -11.50
N LEU A 122 9.51 -12.15 -10.83
CA LEU A 122 10.82 -11.63 -10.37
C LEU A 122 11.72 -11.08 -11.49
N VAL A 123 11.42 -11.41 -12.75
CA VAL A 123 12.17 -10.96 -13.94
C VAL A 123 12.08 -9.45 -14.14
N ASN A 124 11.05 -8.80 -13.56
CA ASN A 124 10.89 -7.36 -13.65
C ASN A 124 11.83 -6.56 -12.72
N LEU A 125 12.38 -7.18 -11.67
CA LEU A 125 13.28 -6.50 -10.71
C LEU A 125 14.57 -5.97 -11.36
N PRO A 126 15.30 -6.74 -12.19
CA PRO A 126 16.46 -6.19 -12.92
C PRO A 126 16.05 -5.13 -13.95
N LEU A 127 14.94 -5.31 -14.65
CA LEU A 127 14.45 -4.30 -15.61
C LEU A 127 14.07 -2.97 -14.93
N GLU A 128 13.61 -3.01 -13.68
CA GLU A 128 13.33 -1.82 -12.87
C GLU A 128 14.58 -1.15 -12.29
N LEU A 129 15.69 -1.86 -12.18
CA LEU A 129 16.97 -1.32 -11.72
C LEU A 129 17.72 -0.58 -12.83
N PHE A 130 17.51 -0.97 -14.09
CA PHE A 130 18.19 -0.42 -15.26
C PHE A 130 17.30 0.46 -16.15
N GLY A 131 15.98 0.48 -15.91
CA GLY A 131 14.99 1.26 -16.64
C GLY A 131 14.86 2.70 -16.17
#